data_AF-A0A348Y7Q3-F1
#
_entry.id   AF-A0A348Y7Q3-F1
#
_cell.length_a   1.000
_cell.length_b   1.000
_cell.length_c   1.000
_cell.angle_alpha   90.00
_cell.angle_beta   90.00
_cell.angle_gamma   90.00
#
_symmetry.space_group_name_H-M   'P 1'
#
loop_
_entity.id
_entity.type
_entity.pdbx_description
1 polymer ?
#
loop_
_entity_poly.entity_id
_entity_poly.type
_entity_poly.pdbx_seq_one_letter_code
_entity_poly.pdbx_strand_id
1 'polypeptide(L)' 'MAGYILALDQGTTSSRAILYDDHARPIKMAQQPT' A
#
# COMPACT_ATOMS: atom_id res chain seq x y z
N MET A 1 -0.69 -20.48 -3.33
CA MET A 1 -0.88 -19.18 -4.01
C MET A 1 -0.17 -18.14 -3.16
N ALA A 2 0.72 -17.32 -3.73
CA ALA A 2 1.32 -16.22 -2.98
C ALA A 2 0.25 -15.16 -2.73
N GLY A 3 0.01 -14.81 -1.46
CA GLY A 3 -0.97 -13.80 -1.08
C GLY A 3 -0.37 -12.40 -1.17
N TYR A 4 -1.15 -11.44 -1.65
CA TYR A 4 -0.79 -10.03 -1.58
C TYR A 4 -1.79 -9.28 -0.71
N ILE A 5 -1.29 -8.34 0.09
CA ILE A 5 -2.13 -7.46 0.90
C ILE A 5 -1.97 -6.04 0.36
N LEU A 6 -3.10 -5.40 0.05
CA LEU A 6 -3.15 -3.97 -0.27
C LEU A 6 -3.60 -3.21 0.97
N ALA A 7 -2.74 -2.34 1.49
CA ALA A 7 -3.12 -1.35 2.49
C ALA A 7 -3.44 -0.02 1.81
N LEU A 8 -4.60 0.54 2.14
CA LEU A 8 -4.96 1.91 1.79
C LEU A 8 -4.83 2.77 3.05
N ASP A 9 -4.00 3.79 2.95
CA ASP A 9 -3.74 4.75 4.01
C ASP A 9 -4.23 6.11 3.52
N GLN A 10 -5.43 6.49 3.99
CA GLN A 10 -6.09 7.74 3.64
C GLN A 10 -5.69 8.80 4.66
N GLY A 11 -4.66 9.57 4.31
CA GLY A 11 -4.27 10.75 5.07
C GLY A 11 -5.13 11.95 4.71
N THR A 12 -5.11 12.99 5.54
CA THR A 12 -5.93 14.19 5.30
C THR A 12 -5.53 15.01 4.07
N THR A 13 -4.28 14.91 3.62
CA THR A 13 -3.73 15.68 2.50
C THR A 13 -3.24 14.82 1.33
N SER A 14 -3.31 13.49 1.48
CA SER A 14 -2.91 12.55 0.43
C SER A 14 -3.49 11.16 0.67
N SER A 15 -3.57 10.37 -0.38
CA SER A 15 -3.91 8.95 -0.33
C SER A 15 -2.68 8.12 -0.68
N ARG A 16 -2.47 7.02 0.05
CA ARG A 16 -1.39 6.06 -0.20
C ARG A 16 -1.93 4.66 -0.41
N ALA A 17 -1.32 3.94 -1.33
CA ALA A 17 -1.56 2.52 -1.59
C ALA A 17 -0.23 1.76 -1.44
N ILE A 18 -0.19 0.78 -0.54
CA ILE A 18 1.01 -0.02 -0.26
C ILE A 18 0.68 -1.49 -0.50
N LEU A 19 1.46 -2.14 -1.36
CA LEU A 19 1.35 -3.57 -1.65
C LEU A 19 2.40 -4.33 -0.84
N TYR A 20 1.96 -5.33 -0.07
CA TYR A 20 2.81 -6.23 0.69
C TYR A 20 2.81 -7.63 0.09
N ASP A 21 3.97 -8.29 0.13
CA ASP A 21 4.08 -9.72 -0.12
C ASP A 21 3.65 -10.56 1.10
N ASP A 22 3.70 -11.88 0.96
CA ASP A 22 3.36 -12.86 1.98
C ASP A 22 4.33 -12.89 3.17
N HIS A 23 5.49 -12.27 3.04
CA HIS A 23 6.44 -12.04 4.12
C HIS A 23 6.26 -10.65 4.78
N ALA A 24 5.13 -9.98 4.50
CA ALA A 24 4.81 -8.64 4.97
C ALA A 24 5.83 -7.57 4.56
N ARG A 25 6.56 -7.78 3.45
CA ARG A 25 7.49 -6.79 2.91
C ARG A 25 6.72 -5.85 1.98
N PRO A 26 6.87 -4.52 2.12
CA PRO A 26 6.28 -3.58 1.17
C PRO A 26 7.04 -3.66 -0.16
N ILE A 27 6.40 -4.16 -1.20
CA ILE A 27 7.01 -4.38 -2.52
C ILE A 27 6.68 -3.28 -3.53
N LYS A 28 5.59 -2.54 -3.31
CA LYS A 28 5.21 -1.33 -4.08
C LYS A 28 4.49 -0.32 -3.21
N MET A 29 4.69 0.96 -3.53
CA MET A 29 3.96 2.08 -2.93
C MET A 29 3.62 3.11 -4.01
N ALA A 30 2.40 3.65 -3.95
CA ALA A 30 1.99 4.84 -4.69
C ALA A 30 1.37 5.85 -3.71
N GLN A 31 1.55 7.14 -4.00
CA GLN A 31 0.97 8.24 -3.24
C GLN A 31 0.36 9.26 -4.20
N GLN A 32 -0.83 9.75 -3.87
CA GLN A 32 -1.52 10.80 -4.60
C GLN A 32 -1.86 11.94 -3.61
N PRO A 33 -1.28 13.14 -3.77
CA PRO A 33 -1.76 14.32 -3.06
C PRO A 33 -3.20 14.64 -3.44
N THR A 34 -3.96 15.22 -2.50
CA THR A 34 -5.30 15.76 -2.76
C THR A 34 -5.21 17.05 -3.58
#